data_AF-X1KVM0-F1
#
_entry.id   AF-X1KVM0-F1
#
_cell.length_a   1.000
_cell.length_b   1.000
_cell.length_c   1.000
_cell.angle_alpha   90.00
_cell.angle_beta   90.00
_cell.angle_gamma   90.00
#
_symmetry.space_group_name_H-M   'P 1'
#
loop_
_entity.id
_entity.type
_entity.pdbx_description
1 polymer ?
#
loop_
_entity_poly.entity_id
_entity_poly.type
_entity_poly.pdbx_seq_one_letter_code
_entity_poly.pdbx_strand_id
1 'polypeptide(L)' 'AFLEPLSCVVHGVEESKINLGDTVVINGAGPIGLMFLQVVKLKGARVIITDTLEERLKLAMKLGAYKANSCPKTKGGLNK' A
#
# COMPACT_ATOMS: atom_id res chain seq x y z
N ALA A 1 -9.91 12.50 15.21
CA ALA A 1 -10.46 11.49 14.26
C ALA A 1 -9.39 10.77 13.43
N PHE A 2 -8.21 11.35 13.16
CA PHE A 2 -7.15 10.68 12.38
C PHE A 2 -6.35 9.61 13.14
N LEU A 3 -6.41 9.63 14.47
CA LEU A 3 -5.61 8.73 15.31
C LEU A 3 -6.06 7.27 15.17
N GLU A 4 -7.37 7.03 15.03
CA GLU A 4 -7.95 5.70 14.92
C GLU A 4 -7.52 4.94 13.65
N PRO A 5 -7.62 5.51 12.41
CA PRO A 5 -7.15 4.81 11.22
C PRO A 5 -5.62 4.67 11.19
N LEU A 6 -4.87 5.61 11.77
CA LEU A 6 -3.42 5.50 11.88
C LEU A 6 -3.02 4.33 12.81
N SER A 7 -3.70 4.20 13.95
CA SER A 7 -3.45 3.12 14.91
C SER A 7 -3.70 1.75 14.26
N CYS A 8 -4.77 1.60 13.47
CA CYS A 8 -5.03 0.37 12.73
C CYS A 8 -3.94 0.07 11.69
N VAL A 9 -3.45 1.09 10.98
CA VAL A 9 -2.37 0.93 9.98
C VAL A 9 -1.10 0.45 10.66
N VAL A 10 -0.67 1.12 11.74
CA VAL A 10 0.57 0.76 12.46
C VAL A 10 0.46 -0.66 13.00
N HIS A 11 -0.65 -0.99 13.66
CA HIS A 11 -0.88 -2.33 14.20
C HIS A 11 -0.84 -3.40 13.09
N GLY A 12 -1.47 -3.15 11.94
CA GLY A 12 -1.43 -4.08 10.80
C GLY A 12 -0.02 -4.27 10.22
N VAL A 13 0.80 -3.22 10.18
CA VAL A 13 2.20 -3.34 9.74
C VAL A 13 3.04 -4.13 10.76
N GLU A 14 2.78 -3.97 12.06
CA GLU A 14 3.45 -4.74 13.12
C GLU A 14 3.09 -6.22 13.09
N GLU A 15 1.79 -6.53 12.96
CA GLU A 15 1.27 -7.89 12.78
C GLU A 15 1.86 -8.57 11.53
N SER A 16 2.08 -7.80 10.46
CA SER A 16 2.68 -8.30 9.22
C SER A 16 4.17 -8.64 9.33
N LYS A 17 4.82 -8.36 10.48
CA LYS A 17 6.23 -8.70 10.79
C LYS A 17 7.21 -8.34 9.66
N ILE A 18 6.99 -7.18 9.04
CA ILE A 18 7.79 -6.69 7.92
C ILE A 18 9.21 -6.35 8.41
N ASN A 19 10.21 -6.91 7.74
CA ASN A 19 11.62 -6.70 8.03
C ASN A 19 12.26 -5.75 7.02
N LEU A 20 13.46 -5.28 7.36
CA LEU A 20 14.28 -4.46 6.47
C LEU A 20 14.56 -5.23 5.16
N GLY A 21 14.29 -4.61 4.01
CA GLY A 21 14.51 -5.21 2.70
C GLY A 21 13.36 -6.07 2.17
N ASP A 22 12.33 -6.34 2.97
CA ASP A 22 11.13 -7.05 2.49
C ASP A 22 10.41 -6.27 1.40
N THR A 23 9.62 -6.98 0.58
CA THR A 23 8.77 -6.37 -0.44
C THR A 23 7.31 -6.53 -0.06
N VAL A 24 6.61 -5.41 0.09
CA VAL A 24 5.21 -5.35 0.50
C VAL A 24 4.36 -4.84 -0.65
N VAL A 25 3.24 -5.52 -0.90
CA VAL A 25 2.27 -5.12 -1.92
C VAL A 25 1.04 -4.52 -1.25
N ILE A 26 0.72 -3.27 -1.59
CA ILE A 26 -0.48 -2.56 -1.13
C ILE A 26 -1.48 -2.53 -2.27
N ASN A 27 -2.65 -3.12 -2.05
CA ASN A 27 -3.76 -3.09 -2.99
C ASN A 27 -4.71 -1.95 -2.63
N GLY A 28 -4.69 -0.90 -3.41
CA GLY A 28 -5.43 0.35 -3.22
C GLY A 28 -4.53 1.50 -2.77
N ALA A 29 -4.37 2.50 -3.63
CA ALA A 29 -3.72 3.79 -3.35
C ALA A 29 -4.71 4.84 -2.78
N GLY A 30 -5.66 4.38 -1.96
CA GLY A 30 -6.51 5.27 -1.17
C GLY A 30 -5.76 5.90 0.02
N PRO A 31 -6.42 6.77 0.81
CA PRO A 31 -5.78 7.45 1.94
C PRO A 31 -5.15 6.46 2.95
N ILE A 32 -5.82 5.34 3.24
CA ILE A 32 -5.30 4.27 4.12
C ILE A 32 -4.06 3.60 3.49
N GLY A 33 -4.12 3.25 2.21
CA GLY A 33 -2.99 2.63 1.50
C GLY A 33 -1.75 3.55 1.42
N LEU A 34 -1.97 4.86 1.30
CA LEU A 34 -0.88 5.84 1.38
C LEU A 34 -0.30 5.95 2.79
N MET A 35 -1.10 5.81 3.86
CA MET A 35 -0.57 5.70 5.22
C MET A 35 0.28 4.44 5.41
N PHE A 36 -0.19 3.29 4.92
CA PHE A 36 0.60 2.04 4.91
C PHE A 36 1.92 2.23 4.17
N LEU A 37 1.90 2.86 3.00
CA LEU A 37 3.11 3.17 2.23
C LEU A 37 4.14 3.92 3.08
N GLN A 38 3.72 4.92 3.86
CA GLN A 38 4.64 5.67 4.71
C GLN A 38 5.19 4.82 5.85
N VAL A 39 4.34 4.09 6.58
CA VAL A 39 4.77 3.27 7.72
C VAL A 39 5.70 2.13 7.27
N VAL A 40 5.38 1.46 6.18
CA VAL A 40 6.20 0.36 5.62
C VAL A 40 7.55 0.88 5.12
N LYS A 41 7.56 2.05 4.48
CA LYS A 41 8.81 2.70 4.05
C LYS A 41 9.68 3.10 5.24
N LEU A 42 9.08 3.56 6.34
CA LEU A 42 9.82 3.85 7.59
C LEU A 42 10.44 2.60 8.21
N LYS A 43 9.84 1.42 8.03
CA LYS A 43 10.46 0.12 8.39
C LYS A 43 11.58 -0.30 7.44
N GLY A 44 11.81 0.42 6.34
CA GLY A 44 12.85 0.14 5.35
C GLY A 44 12.56 -1.04 4.43
N ALA A 45 11.27 -1.36 4.24
CA ALA A 45 10.81 -2.29 3.22
C ALA A 45 10.47 -1.56 1.90
N ARG A 46 10.49 -2.32 0.80
CA ARG A 46 10.13 -1.85 -0.53
C ARG A 46 8.63 -1.98 -0.72
N VAL A 47 7.97 -0.91 -1.16
CA VAL A 47 6.51 -0.90 -1.32
C VAL A 47 6.13 -0.88 -2.79
N ILE A 48 5.35 -1.87 -3.20
CA ILE A 48 4.67 -1.93 -4.49
C ILE A 48 3.20 -1.59 -4.24
N ILE A 49 2.65 -0.64 -4.97
CA ILE A 49 1.24 -0.23 -4.80
C ILE A 49 0.46 -0.43 -6.09
N THR A 50 -0.78 -0.90 -5.96
CA THR A 50 -1.69 -1.07 -7.08
C THR A 50 -2.98 -0.29 -6.84
N ASP A 51 -3.54 0.30 -7.90
CA ASP A 51 -4.85 0.97 -7.86
C ASP A 51 -5.41 1.00 -9.28
N THR A 52 -6.68 1.33 -9.41
CA THR A 52 -7.36 1.58 -10.69
C THR A 52 -7.19 3.02 -11.16
N LEU A 53 -6.96 3.96 -10.25
CA LEU A 53 -6.86 5.40 -10.54
C LEU A 53 -5.40 5.83 -10.67
N GLU A 54 -5.01 6.27 -11.86
CA GLU A 54 -3.65 6.72 -12.16
C GLU A 54 -3.20 7.92 -11.33
N GLU A 55 -4.12 8.84 -10.99
CA GLU A 55 -3.80 9.98 -10.13
C GLU A 55 -3.30 9.55 -8.75
N ARG A 56 -3.92 8.51 -8.18
CA ARG A 56 -3.53 7.96 -6.89
C ARG A 56 -2.18 7.24 -6.97
N LEU A 57 -1.92 6.55 -8.08
CA LEU A 57 -0.62 5.92 -8.34
C LEU A 57 0.49 6.95 -8.48
N LYS A 58 0.24 8.08 -9.18
CA LYS A 58 1.20 9.19 -9.28
C LYS A 58 1.51 9.78 -7.91
N LEU A 59 0.48 9.95 -7.06
CA LEU A 59 0.68 10.42 -5.70
C LEU A 59 1.50 9.42 -4.87
N ALA A 60 1.21 8.12 -4.99
CA ALA A 60 1.97 7.08 -4.29
C ALA A 60 3.44 7.02 -4.73
N MET A 61 3.72 7.19 -6.03
CA MET A 61 5.09 7.32 -6.54
C MET A 61 5.79 8.55 -5.94
N LYS A 62 5.10 9.70 -5.88
CA LYS A 62 5.64 10.92 -5.26
C LYS A 62 5.95 10.73 -3.77
N LEU A 63 5.19 9.90 -3.08
CA LEU A 63 5.38 9.55 -1.66
C LEU A 63 6.49 8.50 -1.44
N GLY A 64 7.05 7.96 -2.52
CA GLY A 64 8.20 7.05 -2.50
C GLY A 64 7.84 5.57 -2.53
N ALA A 65 6.73 5.21 -3.18
CA ALA A 65 6.52 3.83 -3.62
C ALA A 65 7.66 3.39 -4.54
N TYR A 66 8.12 2.15 -4.38
CA TYR A 66 9.13 1.56 -5.24
C TYR A 66 8.58 1.31 -6.65
N LYS A 67 7.32 0.89 -6.73
CA LYS A 67 6.62 0.64 -7.99
C LYS A 67 5.13 0.89 -7.82
N ALA A 68 4.51 1.53 -8.81
CA ALA A 68 3.08 1.75 -8.85
C ALA A 68 2.52 1.14 -10.15
N ASN A 69 1.56 0.23 -10.01
CA ASN A 69 0.96 -0.48 -11.14
C ASN A 69 -0.55 -0.22 -11.19
N SER A 70 -1.05 0.15 -12.37
CA SER A 70 -2.50 0.10 -12.59
C SER A 70 -2.93 -1.34 -12.73
N CYS A 71 -3.88 -1.78 -11.90
CA CYS A 71 -4.50 -3.08 -12.04
C CYS A 71 -5.81 -2.90 -12.81
N PRO A 72 -5.89 -3.23 -14.11
CA PRO A 72 -7.15 -3.22 -14.83
C PRO A 72 -8.07 -4.25 -14.16
N LYS A 73 -9.34 -3.88 -13.91
CA LYS A 73 -10.33 -4.80 -13.32
C LYS A 73 -10.33 -6.10 -14.13
N THR A 74 -9.83 -7.19 -13.55
CA THR A 74 -9.99 -8.52 -14.13
C THR A 74 -11.47 -8.78 -14.30
N LYS A 75 -11.97 -8.79 -15.54
CA LYS A 75 -13.29 -9.33 -15.85
C LYS A 75 -13.21 -10.84 -15.63
N GLY A 76 -13.76 -11.30 -14.50
CA GLY A 76 -14.16 -12.69 -14.27
C GLY A 76 -13.10 -13.62 -13.68
N GLY A 77 -13.54 -14.46 -12.73
CA GLY A 77 -12.92 -15.78 -12.53
C GLY A 77 -12.35 -16.11 -11.15
N LEU A 78 -13.01 -15.79 -10.04
CA LEU A 78 -12.94 -16.71 -8.89
C LEU A 78 -14.04 -17.75 -9.12
N ASN A 79 -13.73 -18.76 -9.95
CA ASN A 79 -14.57 -19.95 -10.06
C ASN A 79 -14.57 -20.63 -8.68
N LYS A 80 -15.78 -20.95 -8.22
CA LYS A 80 -16.03 -21.87 -7.12
C LYS A 80 -15.42 -23.23 -7.40
#